data_AF-A0A7G9G6Y6-F1
#
_entry.id   AF-A0A7G9G6Y6-F1
#
_cell.length_a   1.000
_cell.length_b   1.000
_cell.length_c   1.000
_cell.angle_alpha   90.00
_cell.angle_beta   90.00
_cell.angle_gamma   90.00
#
_symmetry.space_group_name_H-M   'P 1'
#
loop_
_entity.id
_entity.type
_entity.pdbx_description
1 polymer ?
#
loop_
_entity_poly.entity_id
_entity_poly.type
_entity_poly.pdbx_seq_one_letter_code
_entity_poly.pdbx_strand_id
1 'polypeptide(L)' 'MLRCAELGLHQDDLDGMTMGMVYDMLIEQGNDQEKYAIKGTPGTLKNFFGGGR' A
#
# COMPACT_ATOMS: atom_id res chain seq x y z
N MET A 1 -14.52 7.97 -14.64
CA MET A 1 -14.00 6.88 -13.79
C MET A 1 -13.49 5.72 -14.65
N LEU A 2 -12.49 5.95 -15.52
CA LEU A 2 -11.88 4.89 -16.34
C LEU A 2 -10.93 3.99 -15.52
N ARG A 3 -10.40 4.48 -14.39
CA ARG A 3 -9.50 3.74 -13.48
C ARG A 3 -10.22 2.78 -12.52
N CYS A 4 -11.56 2.80 -12.46
CA CYS A 4 -12.35 1.91 -11.60
C CYS A 4 -12.46 0.49 -12.15
N ALA A 5 -12.40 0.36 -13.47
CA ALA A 5 -12.38 -0.93 -14.14
C ALA A 5 -11.03 -1.66 -13.98
N GLU A 6 -9.94 -0.93 -13.74
CA GLU A 6 -8.58 -1.49 -13.63
C GLU A 6 -8.32 -2.11 -12.24
N LEU A 7 -9.04 -1.67 -11.21
CA LEU A 7 -8.92 -2.15 -9.83
C LEU A 7 -9.90 -3.27 -9.47
N GLY A 8 -10.84 -3.62 -10.35
CA GLY A 8 -11.83 -4.68 -10.10
C GLY A 8 -12.82 -4.38 -8.97
N LEU A 9 -12.96 -3.10 -8.56
CA LEU A 9 -13.83 -2.68 -7.47
C LEU A 9 -15.22 -2.36 -8.00
N HIS A 10 -16.26 -2.81 -7.27
CA HIS A 10 -17.65 -2.47 -7.60
C HIS A 10 -17.88 -0.99 -7.32
N GLN A 11 -18.79 -0.36 -8.07
CA GLN A 11 -19.07 1.07 -7.93
C GLN A 11 -19.56 1.42 -6.51
N ASP A 12 -20.27 0.50 -5.86
CA ASP A 12 -20.78 0.67 -4.50
C ASP A 12 -19.66 0.68 -3.43
N ASP A 13 -18.55 -0.03 -3.68
CA ASP A 13 -17.40 -0.02 -2.77
C ASP A 13 -16.68 1.34 -2.82
N LEU A 14 -16.80 2.06 -3.94
CA LEU A 14 -16.16 3.35 -4.16
C LEU A 14 -16.92 4.51 -3.51
N ASP A 15 -18.23 4.40 -3.30
CA ASP A 15 -19.05 5.45 -2.68
C ASP A 15 -18.64 5.74 -1.23
N GLY A 16 -18.07 4.74 -0.55
CA GLY A 16 -17.51 4.89 0.80
C GLY A 16 -16.05 5.34 0.83
N MET A 17 -15.38 5.42 -0.32
CA MET A 17 -13.94 5.64 -0.39
C MET A 17 -13.59 7.03 -0.91
N THR A 18 -12.66 7.68 -0.22
CA THR A 18 -12.10 8.93 -0.72
C THR A 18 -11.05 8.65 -1.80
N MET A 19 -10.82 9.62 -2.69
CA MET A 19 -9.71 9.52 -3.65
C MET A 19 -8.35 9.30 -2.98
N GLY A 20 -8.16 9.78 -1.74
CA GLY A 20 -6.94 9.50 -0.95
C GLY A 20 -6.75 8.00 -0.69
N MET A 21 -7.81 7.31 -0.27
CA MET A 21 -7.77 5.86 -0.04
C MET A 21 -7.50 5.07 -1.33
N VAL A 22 -8.02 5.53 -2.47
CA VAL A 22 -7.73 4.92 -3.78
C VAL A 22 -6.25 5.09 -4.14
N TYR A 23 -5.68 6.27 -3.91
CA TYR A 23 -4.26 6.50 -4.16
C TYR A 23 -3.36 5.69 -3.23
N ASP A 24 -3.71 5.56 -1.95
CA ASP A 24 -2.95 4.73 -1.00
C ASP A 24 -2.90 3.26 -1.46
N MET A 25 -4.03 2.67 -1.89
CA MET A 25 -4.05 1.29 -2.39
C MET A 25 -3.19 1.08 -3.65
N LEU A 26 -3.20 2.05 -4.57
CA LEU A 26 -2.37 1.98 -5.79
C LEU A 26 -0.88 2.06 -5.46
N ILE A 27 -0.51 2.88 -4.47
CA ILE A 27 0.87 2.98 -4.00
C ILE A 27 1.30 1.67 -3.34
N GLU A 28 0.46 1.07 -2.48
CA GLU A 28 0.77 -0.22 -1.86
C GLU A 28 0.92 -1.34 -2.90
N GLN A 29 0.05 -1.39 -3.91
CA GLN A 29 0.18 -2.35 -5.02
C GLN A 29 1.51 -2.17 -5.78
N GLY A 30 1.98 -0.93 -5.95
CA GLY A 30 3.30 -0.64 -6.52
C GLY A 30 4.44 -1.12 -5.62
N ASN A 31 4.33 -0.84 -4.32
CA ASN A 31 5.33 -1.26 -3.32
C ASN A 31 5.48 -2.79 -3.23
N ASP A 32 4.40 -3.54 -3.42
CA ASP A 32 4.42 -5.01 -3.43
C ASP A 32 5.31 -5.60 -4.53
N GLN A 33 5.47 -4.87 -5.65
CA GLN A 33 6.31 -5.30 -6.78
C GLN A 33 7.79 -4.90 -6.59
N GLU A 34 8.08 -3.99 -5.68
CA GLU A 34 9.43 -3.45 -5.47
C GLU A 34 10.30 -4.35 -4.58
N LYS A 35 11.57 -4.49 -4.96
CA LYS A 35 12.58 -5.21 -4.19
C LYS A 35 13.43 -4.24 -3.38
N TYR A 36 12.97 -3.93 -2.17
CA TYR A 36 13.75 -3.12 -1.23
C TYR A 36 14.99 -3.87 -0.72
N ALA A 37 16.15 -3.21 -0.76
CA ALA A 37 17.41 -3.73 -0.22
C ALA A 37 17.34 -3.99 1.30
N ILE A 38 16.47 -3.25 1.99
CA ILE A 38 16.19 -3.41 3.42
C ILE A 38 14.68 -3.46 3.58
N LYS A 39 14.16 -4.62 3.99
CA LYS A 39 12.75 -4.76 4.38
C LYS A 39 12.64 -4.59 5.89
N GLY A 40 11.61 -3.86 6.32
CA GLY A 40 11.26 -3.81 7.75
C GLY A 40 10.90 -5.21 8.22
N THR A 41 11.59 -5.72 9.23
CA THR A 41 11.19 -6.95 9.90
C THR A 41 10.05 -6.66 10.88
N PRO A 42 9.13 -7.61 11.13
CA PRO A 42 8.11 -7.45 12.15
C PRO A 42 8.74 -7.09 13.50
N GLY A 43 8.39 -5.93 14.06
CA GLY A 43 9.03 -5.40 15.27
C GLY A 43 8.74 -3.91 15.47
N THR A 44 9.33 -3.32 16.51
CA THR A 44 9.20 -1.87 16.75
C THR A 44 10.20 -1.08 15.90
N LEU A 45 9.88 0.16 15.55
CA LEU A 45 10.82 1.07 14.86
C LEU A 45 12.14 1.23 15.64
N LYS A 46 12.08 1.15 16.98
CA LYS A 46 13.27 1.18 17.83
C LYS A 46 14.21 -0.01 17.57
N ASN A 47 13.66 -1.18 17.25
CA ASN A 47 14.44 -2.37 16.90
C ASN A 47 15.02 -2.24 15.48
N PHE A 48 14.31 -1.59 14.56
CA PHE A 48 14.79 -1.32 13.21
C PHE A 48 15.99 -0.36 13.21
N PHE A 49 15.91 0.77 13.94
CA PHE A 49 17.00 1.74 14.06
C PHE A 49 18.10 1.33 15.05
N GLY A 50 17.89 0.27 15.84
CA GLY A 50 18.84 -0.23 16.83
C GLY A 50 19.91 -1.19 16.30
N GLY A 51 19.90 -1.53 15.00
CA GLY A 51 20.86 -2.43 14.37
C GLY A 51 20.43 -3.90 14.39
N GLY A 52 19.34 -4.22 13.69
CA GLY A 52 18.97 -5.61 13.40
C GLY A 52 20.14 -6.38 12.80
N ARG A 53 20.52 -7.50 13.45
CA ARG A 53 21.62 -8.38 13.03
C ARG A 53 21.43 -8.94 11.63
#